data_AF-A0A7T8HJB6-F1
#
_entry.id   AF-A0A7T8HJB6-F1
#
_cell.length_a   1.000
_cell.length_b   1.000
_cell.length_c   1.000
_cell.angle_alpha   90.00
_cell.angle_beta   90.00
_cell.angle_gamma   90.00
#
_symmetry.space_group_name_H-M   'P 1'
#
loop_
_entity.id
_entity.type
_entity.pdbx_description
1 polymer ?
#
loop_
_entity_poly.entity_id
_entity_poly.type
_entity_poly.pdbx_seq_one_letter_code
_entity_poly.pdbx_strand_id
1 'polypeptide(L)'
;MDGVWGLISLDTLLLSFSSDSYSLSFFYRVQYRPELYNAYEARLHEMQRTLTGTLVRTSPKRSLYVRALFDYEPSRDDGLPSRGLGFTYGDILHVTNASDEEWWQARKVLPNGEEAGLGIVPSKIRWERKQGKKNRRLQFHGSRSSTSLDRSSTHNLRRSKGQKIAFSRKFPFMKSRERLNRLDDDEDELEPHHSQQQRGREDIRNSLSNNNNNNNSSTTLPVLTYEPVMEIDLEFTRPVIILGPLKDRLNDDLMREFPDRFGSCVPHTTRLRREHEVDGRDYHFVSSVEKMERDIQTHLFIEAGQYNDNLYGTSVKSVQDVAALGKHCILDVSANAIKRLHVAILYPIAIFIRPKSLESLLEMNKRMTEEQARKTYERALKLEGEFGEFFTAIVSGDTPEEIYEKVKDVIQEQSGDTIWVPSKEKL
;
A
#
# COMPACT_ATOMS: atom_id res chain seq x y z
N MET A 1 -50.31 -10.88 1.02
CA MET A 1 -49.65 -12.13 1.44
C MET A 1 -50.49 -13.32 0.98
N ASP A 2 -50.96 -13.31 -0.27
CA ASP A 2 -51.95 -14.29 -0.78
C ASP A 2 -51.35 -15.28 -1.81
N GLY A 3 -50.02 -15.28 -1.96
CA GLY A 3 -49.33 -16.05 -3.01
C GLY A 3 -48.77 -17.42 -2.59
N VAL A 4 -48.78 -17.76 -1.29
CA VAL A 4 -48.13 -18.98 -0.78
C VAL A 4 -49.11 -20.14 -0.60
N TRP A 5 -50.41 -19.86 -0.47
CA TRP A 5 -51.43 -20.88 -0.21
C TRP A 5 -51.89 -21.65 -1.47
N GLY A 6 -51.49 -21.22 -2.67
CA GLY A 6 -51.90 -21.86 -3.94
C GLY A 6 -51.06 -23.08 -4.35
N LEU A 7 -49.96 -23.39 -3.65
CA LEU A 7 -49.04 -24.47 -4.02
C LEU A 7 -49.32 -25.81 -3.32
N ILE A 8 -50.32 -25.88 -2.43
CA ILE A 8 -50.73 -27.10 -1.74
C ILE A 8 -52.26 -27.18 -1.80
N SER A 9 -52.80 -27.90 -2.79
CA SER A 9 -54.20 -28.35 -2.74
C SER A 9 -54.25 -29.59 -1.85
N LEU A 10 -54.91 -29.45 -0.70
CA LEU A 10 -55.23 -30.54 0.23
C LEU A 10 -56.56 -31.15 -0.21
N ASP A 11 -56.52 -32.05 -1.19
CA ASP A 11 -57.72 -32.76 -1.62
C ASP A 11 -57.61 -34.27 -1.34
N THR A 12 -58.67 -34.76 -0.67
CA THR A 12 -59.08 -36.16 -0.40
C THR A 12 -58.64 -36.76 0.94
N LEU A 13 -59.58 -36.77 1.91
CA LEU A 13 -59.58 -37.66 3.09
C LEU A 13 -60.10 -39.05 2.66
N LEU A 14 -59.25 -40.08 2.70
CA LEU A 14 -59.70 -41.47 2.66
C LEU A 14 -59.71 -42.04 4.08
N LEU A 15 -60.90 -42.34 4.58
CA LEU A 15 -61.11 -43.04 5.86
C LEU A 15 -61.15 -44.55 5.61
N SER A 16 -60.20 -45.30 6.16
CA SER A 16 -60.28 -46.76 6.27
C SER A 16 -60.39 -47.15 7.74
N PHE A 17 -61.43 -47.90 8.10
CA PHE A 17 -61.65 -48.42 9.46
C PHE A 17 -61.09 -49.86 9.56
N SER A 18 -60.22 -50.11 10.53
CA SER A 18 -59.83 -51.46 10.96
C SER A 18 -60.49 -51.74 12.31
N SER A 19 -61.16 -52.88 12.45
CA SER A 19 -62.03 -53.17 13.59
C SER A 19 -61.32 -53.53 14.90
N ASP A 20 -59.99 -53.59 14.95
CA ASP A 20 -59.28 -54.08 16.15
C ASP A 20 -58.22 -53.14 16.76
N SER A 21 -58.19 -51.86 16.39
CA SER A 21 -57.41 -50.85 17.13
C SER A 21 -57.79 -49.43 16.74
N TYR A 22 -58.09 -48.58 17.73
CA TYR A 22 -58.31 -47.15 17.54
C TYR A 22 -57.01 -46.43 17.16
N SER A 23 -56.59 -46.50 15.89
CA SER A 23 -55.55 -45.63 15.34
C SER A 23 -56.05 -44.95 14.07
N LEU A 24 -56.05 -43.61 14.08
CA LEU A 24 -56.40 -42.78 12.93
C LEU A 24 -55.10 -42.40 12.19
N SER A 25 -54.91 -42.90 10.97
CA SER A 25 -53.73 -42.58 10.16
C SER A 25 -54.12 -41.62 9.02
N PHE A 26 -53.45 -40.47 8.95
CA PHE A 26 -53.62 -39.47 7.89
C PHE A 26 -52.55 -39.67 6.82
N PHE A 27 -52.96 -39.83 5.56
CA PHE A 27 -52.05 -39.85 4.42
C PHE A 27 -52.17 -38.54 3.65
N TYR A 28 -51.10 -37.74 3.62
CA TYR A 28 -51.01 -36.56 2.78
C TYR A 28 -50.35 -36.95 1.46
N ARG A 29 -51.01 -36.65 0.33
CA ARG A 29 -50.41 -36.83 -1.00
C ARG A 29 -50.02 -35.46 -1.53
N VAL A 30 -48.72 -35.17 -1.55
CA VAL A 30 -48.19 -33.96 -2.19
C VAL A 30 -48.24 -34.17 -3.70
N GLN A 31 -49.06 -33.39 -4.40
CA GLN A 31 -49.16 -33.45 -5.86
C GLN A 31 -48.27 -32.37 -6.48
N TYR A 32 -47.14 -32.77 -7.07
CA TYR A 32 -46.29 -31.88 -7.86
C TYR A 32 -47.02 -31.49 -9.17
N ARG A 33 -47.29 -30.19 -9.36
CA ARG A 33 -47.92 -29.62 -10.56
C ARG A 33 -46.92 -28.75 -11.32
N PRO A 34 -46.13 -29.33 -12.25
CA PRO A 34 -45.06 -28.61 -12.93
C PRO A 34 -45.57 -27.44 -13.79
N GLU A 35 -46.81 -27.47 -14.29
CA GLU A 35 -47.33 -26.35 -15.09
C GLU A 35 -47.51 -25.07 -14.26
N LEU A 36 -47.96 -25.21 -13.01
CA LEU A 36 -48.13 -24.07 -12.09
C LEU A 36 -46.79 -23.51 -11.63
N TYR A 37 -45.80 -24.39 -11.40
CA TYR A 37 -44.44 -23.99 -11.07
C TYR A 37 -43.80 -23.21 -12.22
N ASN A 38 -43.91 -23.72 -13.44
CA ASN A 38 -43.38 -23.05 -14.64
C ASN A 38 -44.09 -21.71 -14.91
N ALA A 39 -45.40 -21.62 -14.69
CA ALA A 39 -46.13 -20.36 -14.81
C ALA A 39 -45.70 -19.32 -13.75
N TYR A 40 -45.41 -19.77 -12.53
CA TYR A 40 -44.87 -18.94 -11.47
C TYR A 40 -43.45 -18.43 -11.81
N GLU A 41 -42.56 -19.31 -12.28
CA GLU A 41 -41.22 -18.91 -12.73
C GLU A 41 -41.26 -17.96 -13.93
N ALA A 42 -42.15 -18.19 -14.89
CA ALA A 42 -42.35 -17.30 -16.03
C ALA A 42 -42.77 -15.88 -15.58
N ARG A 43 -43.67 -15.79 -14.59
CA ARG A 43 -44.11 -14.51 -14.03
C ARG A 43 -43.02 -13.81 -13.21
N LEU A 44 -42.20 -14.57 -12.49
CA LEU A 44 -41.00 -14.07 -11.81
C LEU A 44 -39.99 -13.50 -12.81
N HIS A 45 -39.74 -14.21 -13.91
CA HIS A 45 -38.86 -13.76 -14.98
C HIS A 45 -39.41 -12.52 -15.71
N GLU A 46 -40.72 -12.45 -15.93
CA GLU A 46 -41.38 -11.29 -16.54
C GLU A 46 -41.27 -10.06 -15.63
N MET A 47 -41.51 -10.21 -14.34
CA MET A 47 -41.38 -9.13 -13.35
C MET A 47 -39.92 -8.66 -13.18
N GLN A 48 -38.94 -9.56 -13.23
CA GLN A 48 -37.52 -9.21 -13.35
C GLN A 48 -37.26 -8.41 -14.62
N ARG A 49 -37.86 -8.81 -15.76
CA ARG A 49 -37.76 -8.09 -17.03
C ARG A 49 -38.32 -6.67 -16.95
N THR A 50 -39.48 -6.48 -16.32
CA THR A 50 -40.14 -5.17 -16.18
C THR A 50 -39.34 -4.25 -15.25
N LEU A 51 -38.74 -4.77 -14.18
CA LEU A 51 -37.83 -4.01 -13.31
C LEU A 51 -36.49 -3.68 -13.99
N THR A 52 -36.04 -4.51 -14.94
CA THR A 52 -34.86 -4.22 -15.77
C THR A 52 -35.16 -3.36 -17.01
N GLY A 53 -36.43 -3.10 -17.33
CA GLY A 53 -36.88 -2.44 -18.57
C GLY A 53 -36.65 -0.92 -18.63
N THR A 54 -36.27 -0.28 -17.53
CA THR A 54 -35.85 1.13 -17.48
C THR A 54 -34.34 1.32 -17.34
N LEU A 55 -33.55 0.25 -17.42
CA LEU A 55 -32.09 0.35 -17.38
C LEU A 55 -31.53 0.57 -18.78
N VAL A 56 -30.86 1.72 -18.92
CA VAL A 56 -29.84 2.02 -19.91
C VAL A 56 -29.07 0.75 -20.27
N ARG A 57 -29.09 0.43 -21.56
CA ARG A 57 -28.39 -0.67 -22.23
C ARG A 57 -27.02 -0.95 -21.58
N THR A 58 -26.94 -1.94 -20.69
CA THR A 58 -25.70 -2.25 -19.98
C THR A 58 -24.73 -2.97 -20.92
N SER A 59 -23.63 -2.31 -21.23
CA SER A 59 -22.38 -2.95 -21.65
C SER A 59 -22.02 -4.10 -20.69
N PRO A 60 -21.28 -5.13 -21.13
CA PRO A 60 -20.90 -6.26 -20.28
C PRO A 60 -20.27 -5.74 -18.98
N LYS A 61 -20.83 -6.15 -17.83
CA LYS A 61 -20.44 -5.69 -16.50
C LYS A 61 -18.95 -5.98 -16.28
N ARG A 62 -18.12 -4.94 -16.36
CA ARG A 62 -16.72 -5.02 -15.96
C ARG A 62 -16.67 -4.99 -14.43
N SER A 63 -16.66 -6.16 -13.81
CA SER A 63 -16.35 -6.32 -12.38
C SER A 63 -14.84 -6.40 -12.19
N LEU A 64 -14.31 -5.75 -11.18
CA LEU A 64 -12.88 -5.79 -10.86
C LEU A 64 -12.65 -5.63 -9.35
N TYR A 65 -11.53 -6.13 -8.86
CA TYR A 65 -11.13 -5.98 -7.46
C TYR A 65 -10.12 -4.83 -7.34
N VAL A 66 -10.29 -4.01 -6.32
CA VAL A 66 -9.36 -2.92 -6.02
C VAL A 66 -8.94 -2.94 -4.56
N ARG A 67 -7.70 -2.54 -4.29
CA ARG A 67 -7.25 -2.12 -2.97
C ARG A 67 -7.49 -0.63 -2.81
N ALA A 68 -8.10 -0.23 -1.69
CA ALA A 68 -8.25 1.17 -1.31
C ALA A 68 -6.90 1.74 -0.84
N LEU A 69 -6.47 2.87 -1.40
CA LEU A 69 -5.26 3.58 -0.99
C LEU A 69 -5.57 4.83 -0.16
N PHE A 70 -6.79 4.92 0.41
CA PHE A 70 -7.24 6.01 1.26
C PHE A 70 -8.41 5.57 2.14
N ASP A 71 -8.69 6.36 3.18
CA ASP A 71 -9.83 6.17 4.05
C ASP A 71 -11.06 6.90 3.53
N TYR A 72 -12.22 6.23 3.51
CA TYR A 72 -13.49 6.79 3.08
C TYR A 72 -14.58 6.60 4.13
N GLU A 73 -15.08 7.72 4.63
CA GLU A 73 -16.21 7.81 5.55
C GLU A 73 -17.42 8.40 4.82
N PRO A 74 -18.44 7.59 4.45
CA PRO A 74 -19.61 8.06 3.72
C PRO A 74 -20.38 9.17 4.41
N SER A 75 -20.37 9.20 5.75
CA SER A 75 -21.04 10.23 6.56
C SER A 75 -20.49 11.65 6.35
N ARG A 76 -19.32 11.79 5.70
CA ARG A 76 -18.65 13.07 5.44
C ARG A 76 -18.69 13.52 3.98
N ASP A 77 -19.48 12.85 3.13
CA ASP A 77 -19.62 13.19 1.72
C ASP A 77 -21.06 13.61 1.40
N ASP A 78 -21.29 14.93 1.41
CA ASP A 78 -22.56 15.51 1.01
C ASP A 78 -22.75 15.33 -0.51
N GLY A 79 -23.61 14.39 -0.90
CA GLY A 79 -23.89 14.11 -2.31
C GLY A 79 -23.91 12.62 -2.68
N LEU A 80 -23.91 11.72 -1.71
CA LEU A 80 -24.12 10.29 -2.00
C LEU A 80 -25.48 10.04 -2.67
N PRO A 81 -25.52 9.27 -3.76
CA PRO A 81 -26.77 8.93 -4.43
C PRO A 81 -27.58 7.86 -3.67
N SER A 82 -26.93 7.03 -2.86
CA SER A 82 -27.58 6.01 -2.02
C SER A 82 -26.68 5.62 -0.84
N ARG A 83 -26.88 4.44 -0.24
CA ARG A 83 -26.08 3.96 0.90
C ARG A 83 -24.61 3.85 0.52
N GLY A 84 -23.77 4.63 1.19
CA GLY A 84 -22.32 4.54 1.02
C GLY A 84 -21.71 3.32 1.68
N LEU A 85 -20.62 2.84 1.09
CA LEU A 85 -19.76 1.81 1.67
C LEU A 85 -18.51 2.48 2.22
N GLY A 86 -18.32 2.44 3.54
CA GLY A 86 -17.10 2.94 4.17
C GLY A 86 -15.98 1.91 4.14
N PHE A 87 -14.74 2.40 4.03
CA PHE A 87 -13.54 1.57 3.98
C PHE A 87 -12.32 2.33 4.49
N THR A 88 -11.28 1.60 4.85
CA THR A 88 -9.97 2.11 5.27
C THR A 88 -8.90 1.77 4.24
N TYR A 89 -7.76 2.45 4.31
CA TYR A 89 -6.57 2.10 3.55
C TYR A 89 -6.25 0.60 3.68
N GLY A 90 -5.96 -0.06 2.55
CA GLY A 90 -5.61 -1.47 2.48
C GLY A 90 -6.82 -2.40 2.26
N ASP A 91 -8.05 -1.93 2.50
CA ASP A 91 -9.25 -2.73 2.27
C ASP A 91 -9.37 -3.17 0.81
N ILE A 92 -9.83 -4.40 0.59
CA ILE A 92 -10.13 -4.93 -0.73
C ILE A 92 -11.62 -4.75 -1.03
N LEU A 93 -11.92 -4.20 -2.20
CA LEU A 93 -13.27 -3.91 -2.66
C LEU A 93 -13.53 -4.67 -3.97
N HIS A 94 -14.61 -5.42 -4.02
CA HIS A 94 -15.17 -5.95 -5.26
C HIS A 94 -16.06 -4.88 -5.89
N VAL A 95 -15.58 -4.23 -6.94
CA VAL A 95 -16.36 -3.26 -7.72
C VAL A 95 -17.24 -4.00 -8.71
N THR A 96 -18.52 -4.10 -8.38
CA THR A 96 -19.53 -4.81 -9.16
C THR A 96 -20.05 -4.00 -10.36
N ASN A 97 -19.96 -2.67 -10.27
CA ASN A 97 -20.36 -1.77 -11.36
C ASN A 97 -19.56 -0.46 -11.29
N ALA A 98 -18.77 -0.22 -12.34
CA ALA A 98 -17.99 1.01 -12.55
C ALA A 98 -18.47 1.82 -13.77
N SER A 99 -19.73 1.67 -14.20
CA SER A 99 -20.25 2.34 -15.40
C SER A 99 -20.48 3.85 -15.24
N ASP A 100 -20.68 4.30 -14.00
CA ASP A 100 -20.91 5.71 -13.68
C ASP A 100 -19.57 6.39 -13.36
N GLU A 101 -19.38 7.60 -13.90
CA GLU A 101 -18.13 8.36 -13.82
C GLU A 101 -17.87 8.94 -12.42
N GLU A 102 -18.88 9.07 -11.57
CA GLU A 102 -18.78 9.68 -10.24
C GLU A 102 -18.87 8.65 -9.12
N TRP A 103 -19.66 7.59 -9.29
CA TRP A 103 -19.99 6.66 -8.23
C TRP A 103 -19.95 5.20 -8.69
N TRP A 104 -19.23 4.36 -7.95
CA TRP A 104 -19.15 2.93 -8.24
C TRP A 104 -19.95 2.12 -7.21
N GLN A 105 -20.52 1.00 -7.64
CA GLN A 105 -21.16 0.03 -6.75
C GLN A 105 -20.14 -1.03 -6.35
N ALA A 106 -19.90 -1.20 -5.06
CA ALA A 106 -18.90 -2.13 -4.54
C ALA A 106 -19.39 -2.90 -3.32
N ARG A 107 -18.68 -3.98 -3.01
CA ARG A 107 -18.75 -4.76 -1.77
C ARG A 107 -17.36 -4.79 -1.14
N LYS A 108 -17.27 -4.85 0.18
CA LYS A 108 -16.01 -5.06 0.89
C LYS A 108 -15.72 -6.55 0.95
N VAL A 109 -14.50 -6.95 0.59
CA VAL A 109 -14.02 -8.32 0.75
C VAL A 109 -13.41 -8.43 2.15
N LEU A 110 -13.90 -9.38 2.93
CA LEU A 110 -13.41 -9.65 4.28
C LEU A 110 -12.20 -10.61 4.22
N PRO A 111 -11.38 -10.70 5.29
CA PRO A 111 -10.21 -11.59 5.32
C PRO A 111 -10.52 -13.07 5.08
N ASN A 112 -11.75 -13.50 5.37
CA ASN A 112 -12.22 -14.87 5.09
C ASN A 112 -12.69 -15.08 3.63
N GLY A 113 -12.56 -14.07 2.76
CA GLY A 113 -13.01 -14.09 1.38
C GLY A 113 -14.49 -13.74 1.19
N GLU A 114 -15.26 -13.54 2.26
CA GLU A 114 -16.68 -13.19 2.14
C GLU A 114 -16.88 -11.74 1.72
N GLU A 115 -17.89 -11.49 0.90
CA GLU A 115 -18.27 -10.14 0.49
C GLU A 115 -19.37 -9.57 1.37
N ALA A 116 -19.05 -8.47 2.06
CA ALA A 116 -19.96 -7.76 2.94
C ALA A 116 -20.31 -6.36 2.42
N GLY A 117 -21.52 -5.91 2.76
CA GLY A 117 -21.94 -4.52 2.60
C GLY A 117 -21.92 -4.02 1.15
N LEU A 118 -23.00 -4.27 0.40
CA LEU A 118 -23.21 -3.59 -0.89
C LEU A 118 -23.47 -2.10 -0.64
N GLY A 119 -22.70 -1.24 -1.32
CA GLY A 119 -22.90 0.20 -1.24
C GLY A 119 -22.16 0.95 -2.34
N ILE A 120 -22.21 2.28 -2.23
CA ILE A 120 -21.59 3.21 -3.18
C ILE A 120 -20.25 3.70 -2.66
N VAL A 121 -19.25 3.71 -3.53
CA VAL A 121 -17.92 4.28 -3.30
C VAL A 121 -17.62 5.34 -4.36
N PRO A 122 -16.83 6.38 -4.06
CA PRO A 122 -16.48 7.39 -5.06
C PRO A 122 -15.65 6.77 -6.18
N SER A 123 -15.90 7.15 -7.43
CA SER A 123 -15.01 6.76 -8.53
C SER A 123 -13.61 7.33 -8.34
N LYS A 124 -12.63 6.75 -9.06
CA LYS A 124 -11.26 7.28 -9.12
C LYS A 124 -11.24 8.77 -9.49
N ILE A 125 -11.92 9.15 -10.58
CA ILE A 125 -11.94 10.52 -11.11
C ILE A 125 -12.59 11.48 -10.09
N ARG A 126 -13.69 11.07 -9.45
CA ARG A 126 -14.35 11.88 -8.41
C ARG A 126 -13.41 12.15 -7.24
N TRP A 127 -12.70 11.13 -6.76
CA TRP A 127 -11.78 11.25 -5.65
C TRP A 127 -10.59 12.17 -5.98
N GLU A 128 -9.97 11.99 -7.14
CA GLU A 128 -8.87 12.84 -7.62
C GLU A 128 -9.27 14.32 -7.66
N ARG A 129 -10.47 14.60 -8.18
CA ARG A 129 -11.02 15.96 -8.24
C ARG A 129 -11.25 16.54 -6.84
N LYS A 130 -11.74 15.73 -5.90
CA LYS A 130 -11.97 16.13 -4.49
C LYS A 130 -10.64 16.46 -3.79
N GLN A 131 -9.61 15.66 -3.99
CA GLN A 131 -8.28 15.87 -3.40
C GLN A 131 -7.52 17.03 -4.05
N GLY A 132 -7.61 17.19 -5.38
CA GLY A 132 -7.01 18.33 -6.08
C GLY A 132 -7.52 19.68 -5.57
N LYS A 133 -8.82 19.78 -5.22
CA LYS A 133 -9.40 20.98 -4.59
C LYS A 133 -8.85 21.22 -3.18
N LYS A 134 -8.67 20.17 -2.37
CA LYS A 134 -8.08 20.26 -1.02
C LYS A 134 -6.63 20.72 -1.07
N ASN A 135 -5.81 20.11 -1.92
CA ASN A 135 -4.38 20.47 -2.06
C ASN A 135 -4.20 21.92 -2.50
N ARG A 136 -5.05 22.42 -3.42
CA ARG A 136 -5.06 23.85 -3.80
C ARG A 136 -5.44 24.74 -2.62
N ARG A 137 -6.46 24.37 -1.83
CA ARG A 137 -6.89 25.16 -0.66
C ARG A 137 -5.79 25.24 0.42
N LEU A 138 -5.06 24.15 0.65
CA LEU A 138 -3.93 24.09 1.58
C LEU A 138 -2.77 24.98 1.13
N GLN A 139 -2.44 25.01 -0.18
CA GLN A 139 -1.42 25.92 -0.72
C GLN A 139 -1.79 27.40 -0.53
N PHE A 140 -3.06 27.78 -0.72
CA PHE A 140 -3.52 29.16 -0.51
C PHE A 140 -3.48 29.61 0.95
N HIS A 141 -3.57 28.70 1.92
CA HIS A 141 -3.48 29.03 3.35
C HIS A 141 -2.03 29.01 3.85
N GLY A 142 -1.15 28.15 3.28
CA GLY A 142 0.28 28.11 3.62
C GLY A 142 1.08 29.34 3.15
N SER A 143 0.60 30.08 2.15
CA SER A 143 1.24 31.34 1.69
C SER A 143 0.77 32.60 2.43
N ARG A 144 -0.10 32.51 3.45
CA ARG A 144 -0.61 33.69 4.19
C ARG A 144 -0.02 33.86 5.60
N SER A 145 0.99 33.07 5.99
CA SER A 145 1.61 33.15 7.31
C SER A 145 3.06 33.68 7.28
N SER A 146 3.34 34.73 6.51
CA SER A 146 4.59 35.50 6.67
C SER A 146 4.52 36.87 5.98
N THR A 147 3.66 37.78 6.43
CA THR A 147 3.83 39.22 6.10
C THR A 147 3.24 40.12 7.20
N SER A 148 4.04 40.40 8.22
CA SER A 148 3.92 41.64 8.99
C SER A 148 5.16 42.51 8.73
N LEU A 149 4.91 43.59 7.99
CA LEU A 149 5.52 44.92 8.10
C LEU A 149 7.05 45.00 8.24
N ASP A 150 7.72 45.41 7.16
CA ASP A 150 8.43 46.70 7.22
C ASP A 150 8.62 47.34 5.83
N ARG A 151 8.53 48.67 5.81
CA ARG A 151 8.41 49.51 4.61
C ARG A 151 9.54 50.54 4.63
N SER A 152 10.52 50.45 3.73
CA SER A 152 11.11 51.64 3.07
C SER A 152 12.23 51.33 2.06
N SER A 153 12.11 52.01 0.91
CA SER A 153 13.14 52.70 0.11
C SER A 153 14.16 51.94 -0.75
N THR A 154 13.88 52.00 -2.07
CA THR A 154 14.71 52.50 -3.19
C THR A 154 16.01 51.81 -3.64
N HIS A 155 16.02 51.59 -4.96
CA HIS A 155 17.17 51.58 -5.90
C HIS A 155 18.22 50.46 -5.77
N ASN A 156 18.23 49.52 -6.72
CA ASN A 156 19.11 49.65 -7.89
C ASN A 156 18.97 48.50 -8.91
N LEU A 157 19.07 48.95 -10.16
CA LEU A 157 19.15 48.21 -11.41
C LEU A 157 20.49 47.45 -11.47
N ARG A 158 20.49 46.13 -11.72
CA ARG A 158 21.65 45.45 -12.34
C ARG A 158 21.27 44.15 -13.04
N ARG A 159 21.34 44.21 -14.38
CA ARG A 159 21.37 43.07 -15.31
C ARG A 159 22.65 42.26 -15.06
N SER A 160 22.51 40.95 -14.95
CA SER A 160 23.61 39.98 -15.11
C SER A 160 22.99 38.64 -15.53
N LYS A 161 22.99 38.37 -16.84
CA LYS A 161 23.80 37.30 -17.47
C LYS A 161 23.49 35.91 -16.92
N GLY A 162 22.73 35.18 -17.72
CA GLY A 162 22.42 33.78 -17.50
C GLY A 162 23.66 32.89 -17.44
N GLN A 163 23.51 31.78 -16.75
CA GLN A 163 24.39 30.63 -16.87
C GLN A 163 23.59 29.38 -17.18
N LYS A 164 24.20 28.61 -18.06
CA LYS A 164 23.65 27.51 -18.83
C LYS A 164 23.53 26.27 -17.95
N ILE A 165 22.38 25.63 -18.05
CA ILE A 165 22.09 24.27 -17.57
C ILE A 165 23.02 23.31 -18.34
N ALA A 166 23.88 22.58 -17.61
CA ALA A 166 24.67 21.50 -18.15
C ALA A 166 24.08 20.15 -17.70
N PHE A 167 23.52 19.42 -18.66
CA PHE A 167 23.11 18.02 -18.51
C PHE A 167 24.34 17.15 -18.26
N SER A 168 24.40 16.50 -17.09
CA SER A 168 25.29 15.37 -16.80
C SER A 168 24.47 14.10 -16.92
N ARG A 169 24.86 13.21 -17.84
CA ARG A 169 24.33 11.83 -17.89
C ARG A 169 24.91 11.09 -16.68
N LYS A 170 24.12 11.03 -15.61
CA LYS A 170 24.35 10.20 -14.42
C LYS A 170 23.49 8.94 -14.52
N PHE A 171 24.09 7.79 -14.26
CA PHE A 171 23.38 6.54 -13.98
C PHE A 171 22.44 6.73 -12.76
N PRO A 172 21.25 6.10 -12.71
CA PRO A 172 20.22 6.48 -11.73
C PRO A 172 20.42 5.98 -10.28
N PHE A 173 21.54 5.37 -9.89
CA PHE A 173 21.63 4.70 -8.58
C PHE A 173 22.98 4.73 -7.84
N MET A 174 23.95 5.54 -8.23
CA MET A 174 25.14 5.79 -7.39
C MET A 174 25.03 7.19 -6.76
N LYS A 175 24.76 7.25 -5.45
CA LYS A 175 24.99 8.46 -4.66
C LYS A 175 26.51 8.67 -4.60
N SER A 176 26.98 9.73 -5.26
CA SER A 176 28.38 10.16 -5.16
C SER A 176 28.68 10.55 -3.72
N ARG A 177 29.67 9.85 -3.14
CA ARG A 177 30.71 10.29 -2.22
C ARG A 177 30.35 11.49 -1.31
N GLU A 178 30.29 11.18 -0.01
CA GLU A 178 30.06 12.06 1.14
C GLU A 178 28.62 12.55 1.36
N ARG A 179 27.82 11.67 1.99
CA ARG A 179 26.93 11.90 3.15
C ARG A 179 25.90 10.77 3.21
N LEU A 180 26.37 9.59 3.55
CA LEU A 180 25.57 8.58 4.25
C LEU A 180 26.43 8.20 5.46
N ASN A 181 25.90 8.42 6.65
CA ASN A 181 26.51 8.23 7.99
C ASN A 181 27.37 9.37 8.52
N ARG A 182 26.76 10.56 8.61
CA ARG A 182 26.89 11.43 9.80
C ARG A 182 25.49 11.81 10.26
N LEU A 183 24.79 10.90 10.91
CA LEU A 183 23.64 11.21 11.78
C LEU A 183 23.43 10.12 12.86
N ASP A 184 24.48 9.38 13.21
CA ASP A 184 24.54 8.58 14.43
C ASP A 184 25.94 8.84 15.01
N ASP A 185 25.96 9.51 16.17
CA ASP A 185 27.08 9.93 17.01
C ASP A 185 28.24 10.72 16.38
N ASP A 186 28.44 11.97 16.83
CA ASP A 186 29.77 12.57 17.00
C ASP A 186 29.67 13.87 17.83
N GLU A 187 30.41 13.89 18.94
CA GLU A 187 30.78 15.06 19.75
C GLU A 187 31.68 16.02 18.94
N ASP A 188 31.63 17.30 19.31
CA ASP A 188 32.30 18.42 18.66
C ASP A 188 33.84 18.30 18.62
N GLU A 189 34.48 18.53 17.47
CA GLU A 189 35.72 19.32 17.39
C GLU A 189 36.07 19.88 15.98
N LEU A 190 36.40 21.18 16.02
CA LEU A 190 36.88 22.23 15.09
C LEU A 190 37.75 21.91 13.82
N GLU A 191 37.35 22.50 12.66
CA GLU A 191 38.05 23.19 11.50
C GLU A 191 39.61 23.16 11.31
N PRO A 192 40.26 23.62 10.19
CA PRO A 192 39.88 23.93 8.77
C PRO A 192 40.92 23.65 7.60
N HIS A 193 40.49 23.91 6.34
CA HIS A 193 41.20 24.53 5.16
C HIS A 193 41.91 23.76 3.98
N HIS A 194 41.38 24.00 2.76
CA HIS A 194 41.99 24.59 1.52
C HIS A 194 42.36 23.83 0.21
N SER A 195 41.82 24.39 -0.90
CA SER A 195 42.34 24.55 -2.31
C SER A 195 42.23 23.37 -3.32
N GLN A 196 41.38 23.47 -4.37
CA GLN A 196 41.52 24.08 -5.73
C GLN A 196 42.47 23.37 -6.71
N GLN A 197 41.95 22.82 -7.83
CA GLN A 197 42.37 23.19 -9.22
C GLN A 197 41.58 22.51 -10.35
N GLN A 198 41.35 23.30 -11.42
CA GLN A 198 40.64 23.01 -12.67
C GLN A 198 41.52 22.30 -13.71
N ARG A 199 40.90 21.61 -14.69
CA ARG A 199 41.22 21.77 -16.14
C ARG A 199 40.27 20.98 -17.07
N GLY A 200 39.84 21.68 -18.14
CA GLY A 200 39.73 21.16 -19.51
C GLY A 200 38.47 20.39 -19.93
N ARG A 201 37.60 21.05 -20.70
CA ARG A 201 36.48 20.46 -21.46
C ARG A 201 36.66 20.82 -22.94
N GLU A 202 36.37 19.88 -23.85
CA GLU A 202 36.02 20.18 -25.24
C GLU A 202 34.74 19.40 -25.62
N ASP A 203 33.80 20.14 -26.24
CA ASP A 203 32.43 19.73 -26.59
C ASP A 203 32.34 19.37 -28.09
N ILE A 204 31.48 18.40 -28.45
CA ILE A 204 30.86 18.31 -29.79
C ILE A 204 29.34 18.05 -29.62
N ARG A 205 28.52 18.90 -30.25
CA ARG A 205 27.05 18.92 -30.25
C ARG A 205 26.45 18.15 -31.43
N ASN A 206 25.24 17.58 -31.26
CA ASN A 206 24.17 17.64 -32.27
C ASN A 206 22.75 17.35 -31.70
N SER A 207 21.95 18.42 -31.61
CA SER A 207 20.58 18.70 -32.12
C SER A 207 19.38 17.71 -32.19
N LEU A 208 18.22 18.29 -31.77
CA LEU A 208 16.78 18.11 -32.13
C LEU A 208 15.94 17.18 -31.21
N SER A 209 14.73 17.52 -30.72
CA SER A 209 13.76 18.59 -31.03
C SER A 209 12.82 18.93 -29.84
N ASN A 210 12.37 20.18 -29.83
CA ASN A 210 11.46 20.86 -28.87
C ASN A 210 10.08 20.20 -28.66
N ASN A 211 9.55 20.31 -27.44
CA ASN A 211 8.18 20.79 -27.19
C ASN A 211 8.15 21.59 -25.88
N ASN A 212 7.88 22.89 -25.99
CA ASN A 212 7.78 23.84 -24.89
C ASN A 212 6.36 23.82 -24.30
N ASN A 213 6.24 23.51 -23.00
CA ASN A 213 5.17 24.03 -22.15
C ASN A 213 5.80 24.44 -20.80
N ASN A 214 5.82 25.74 -20.56
CA ASN A 214 6.26 26.38 -19.32
C ASN A 214 5.07 26.45 -18.34
N ASN A 215 5.20 25.87 -17.14
CA ASN A 215 5.21 26.60 -15.85
C ASN A 215 4.82 25.72 -14.65
N ASN A 216 5.64 25.84 -13.59
CA ASN A 216 5.48 25.34 -12.21
C ASN A 216 5.43 23.82 -11.99
N SER A 217 6.61 23.19 -12.01
CA SER A 217 6.80 21.88 -11.37
C SER A 217 6.91 22.04 -9.84
N SER A 218 5.80 22.38 -9.17
CA SER A 218 5.58 21.76 -7.86
C SER A 218 5.29 20.29 -8.18
N THR A 219 6.17 19.38 -7.82
CA THR A 219 5.96 17.94 -7.95
C THR A 219 4.72 17.57 -7.15
N THR A 220 3.54 17.65 -7.75
CA THR A 220 2.30 17.24 -7.10
C THR A 220 2.38 15.74 -6.99
N LEU A 221 2.59 15.25 -5.77
CA LEU A 221 2.56 13.82 -5.48
C LEU A 221 1.23 13.24 -6.03
N PRO A 222 1.28 12.05 -6.65
CA PRO A 222 0.09 11.43 -7.20
C PRO A 222 -0.94 11.22 -6.09
N VAL A 223 -2.21 11.48 -6.40
CA VAL A 223 -3.30 11.30 -5.44
C VAL A 223 -3.57 9.81 -5.29
N LEU A 224 -3.44 9.29 -4.07
CA LEU A 224 -3.80 7.90 -3.76
C LEU A 224 -5.32 7.70 -3.94
N THR A 225 -5.67 6.68 -4.72
CA THR A 225 -7.05 6.32 -5.09
C THR A 225 -7.28 4.82 -4.86
N TYR A 226 -7.28 4.03 -5.92
CA TYR A 226 -7.52 2.60 -5.91
C TYR A 226 -6.42 1.94 -6.74
N GLU A 227 -5.97 0.78 -6.30
CA GLU A 227 -5.06 -0.08 -7.06
C GLU A 227 -5.81 -1.33 -7.50
N PRO A 228 -5.92 -1.63 -8.81
CA PRO A 228 -6.43 -2.91 -9.28
C PRO A 228 -5.62 -4.06 -8.70
N VAL A 229 -6.30 -5.07 -8.19
CA VAL A 229 -5.66 -6.25 -7.60
C VAL A 229 -6.21 -7.52 -8.19
N MET A 230 -5.42 -8.58 -8.08
CA MET A 230 -5.82 -9.95 -8.37
C MET A 230 -5.37 -10.86 -7.24
N GLU A 231 -6.10 -11.94 -7.06
CA GLU A 231 -5.80 -12.97 -6.09
C GLU A 231 -4.78 -13.96 -6.67
N ILE A 232 -3.80 -14.34 -5.86
CA ILE A 232 -2.80 -15.38 -6.20
C ILE A 232 -2.56 -16.27 -4.99
N ASP A 233 -2.19 -17.53 -5.26
CA ASP A 233 -1.70 -18.45 -4.24
C ASP A 233 -0.17 -18.35 -4.14
N LEU A 234 0.34 -18.38 -2.91
CA LEU A 234 1.75 -18.34 -2.57
C LEU A 234 2.20 -19.70 -2.05
N GLU A 235 3.43 -20.05 -2.42
CA GLU A 235 4.12 -21.26 -1.93
C GLU A 235 5.21 -20.92 -0.90
N PHE A 236 5.27 -19.67 -0.42
CA PHE A 236 6.31 -19.20 0.49
C PHE A 236 5.75 -18.22 1.53
N THR A 237 6.41 -18.15 2.68
CA THR A 237 6.07 -17.20 3.73
C THR A 237 6.55 -15.80 3.37
N ARG A 238 5.64 -14.82 3.38
CA ARG A 238 5.92 -13.44 2.92
C ARG A 238 6.98 -12.74 3.78
N PRO A 239 7.92 -11.98 3.19
CA PRO A 239 8.79 -11.07 3.94
C PRO A 239 7.99 -9.95 4.63
N VAL A 240 8.52 -9.39 5.70
CA VAL A 240 7.89 -8.29 6.45
C VAL A 240 8.82 -7.09 6.47
N ILE A 241 8.28 -5.92 6.11
CA ILE A 241 8.99 -4.63 6.17
C ILE A 241 8.18 -3.70 7.06
N ILE A 242 8.74 -3.28 8.19
CA ILE A 242 8.16 -2.27 9.07
C ILE A 242 8.86 -0.94 8.83
N LEU A 243 8.08 0.11 8.58
CA LEU A 243 8.54 1.45 8.24
C LEU A 243 7.98 2.48 9.20
N GLY A 244 8.74 3.56 9.42
CA GLY A 244 8.32 4.66 10.29
C GLY A 244 8.92 4.58 11.70
N PRO A 245 8.40 5.40 12.64
CA PRO A 245 8.84 5.41 14.03
C PRO A 245 8.68 4.03 14.67
N LEU A 246 9.52 3.70 15.66
CA LEU A 246 9.49 2.44 16.41
C LEU A 246 9.85 1.16 15.62
N LYS A 247 10.12 1.23 14.31
CA LYS A 247 10.39 0.04 13.48
C LYS A 247 11.43 -0.92 14.09
N ASP A 248 12.51 -0.38 14.65
CA ASP A 248 13.63 -1.17 15.16
C ASP A 248 13.21 -1.98 16.40
N ARG A 249 12.50 -1.31 17.31
CA ARG A 249 11.92 -1.95 18.50
C ARG A 249 10.96 -3.07 18.09
N LEU A 250 10.05 -2.82 17.13
CA LEU A 250 9.07 -3.84 16.73
C LEU A 250 9.72 -5.02 16.00
N ASN A 251 10.74 -4.76 15.18
CA ASN A 251 11.52 -5.82 14.52
C ASN A 251 12.19 -6.73 15.57
N ASP A 252 12.85 -6.14 16.57
CA ASP A 252 13.49 -6.87 17.66
C ASP A 252 12.49 -7.66 18.50
N ASP A 253 11.35 -7.06 18.82
CA ASP A 253 10.30 -7.68 19.64
C ASP A 253 9.67 -8.88 18.90
N LEU A 254 9.34 -8.76 17.60
CA LEU A 254 8.84 -9.87 16.78
C LEU A 254 9.83 -11.05 16.73
N MET A 255 11.11 -10.75 16.50
CA MET A 255 12.18 -11.76 16.42
C MET A 255 12.42 -12.46 17.75
N ARG A 256 12.30 -11.74 18.87
CA ARG A 256 12.50 -12.28 20.22
C ARG A 256 11.31 -13.11 20.69
N GLU A 257 10.09 -12.64 20.44
CA GLU A 257 8.87 -13.27 20.93
C GLU A 257 8.48 -14.49 20.10
N PHE A 258 8.72 -14.48 18.78
CA PHE A 258 8.31 -15.54 17.86
C PHE A 258 9.47 -16.03 16.96
N PRO A 259 10.55 -16.60 17.54
CA PRO A 259 11.74 -17.03 16.78
C PRO A 259 11.46 -18.15 15.77
N ASP A 260 10.37 -18.90 15.95
CA ASP A 260 9.94 -19.95 15.01
C ASP A 260 9.18 -19.40 13.80
N ARG A 261 8.61 -18.19 13.90
CA ARG A 261 7.83 -17.55 12.83
C ARG A 261 8.61 -16.49 12.07
N PHE A 262 9.56 -15.82 12.72
CA PHE A 262 10.35 -14.76 12.11
C PHE A 262 11.83 -15.13 12.02
N GLY A 263 12.48 -14.61 10.98
CA GLY A 263 13.91 -14.78 10.75
C GLY A 263 14.51 -13.53 10.14
N SER A 264 15.80 -13.30 10.35
CA SER A 264 16.57 -12.31 9.59
C SER A 264 17.38 -13.03 8.52
N CYS A 265 17.46 -12.45 7.33
CA CYS A 265 18.31 -12.97 6.27
C CYS A 265 19.78 -12.53 6.47
N VAL A 266 20.72 -13.34 5.99
CA VAL A 266 22.15 -13.00 6.05
C VAL A 266 22.51 -12.01 4.93
N PRO A 267 22.95 -10.78 5.25
CA PRO A 267 23.36 -9.79 4.27
C PRO A 267 24.73 -10.11 3.66
N HIS A 268 25.11 -9.45 2.57
CA HIS A 268 26.43 -9.53 1.96
C HIS A 268 27.26 -8.30 2.29
N THR A 269 28.57 -8.47 2.38
CA THR A 269 29.50 -7.33 2.49
C THR A 269 30.83 -7.58 1.80
N THR A 270 31.45 -6.54 1.25
CA THR A 270 32.86 -6.58 0.79
C THR A 270 33.85 -6.32 1.92
N ARG A 271 33.38 -5.97 3.12
CA ARG A 271 34.24 -5.75 4.27
C ARG A 271 34.96 -7.04 4.62
N LEU A 272 36.24 -6.95 5.00
CA LEU A 272 36.96 -8.09 5.53
C LEU A 272 36.29 -8.63 6.81
N ARG A 273 36.14 -9.95 6.86
CA ARG A 273 35.63 -10.69 8.00
C ARG A 273 36.52 -10.46 9.23
N ARG A 274 35.92 -10.14 10.38
CA ARG A 274 36.60 -10.06 11.67
C ARG A 274 36.76 -11.45 12.29
N GLU A 275 37.69 -11.61 13.24
CA GLU A 275 38.00 -12.91 13.84
C GLU A 275 36.79 -13.61 14.51
N HIS A 276 35.87 -12.85 15.10
CA HIS A 276 34.66 -13.37 15.76
C HIS A 276 33.48 -13.62 14.81
N GLU A 277 33.60 -13.19 13.55
CA GLU A 277 32.53 -13.31 12.55
C GLU A 277 32.65 -14.62 11.77
N VAL A 278 31.51 -15.21 11.45
CA VAL A 278 31.37 -16.46 10.71
C VAL A 278 30.67 -16.17 9.38
N ASP A 279 31.33 -16.56 8.28
CA ASP A 279 30.78 -16.43 6.94
C ASP A 279 29.52 -17.28 6.78
N GLY A 280 28.48 -16.70 6.19
CA GLY A 280 27.16 -17.31 6.07
C GLY A 280 26.30 -17.27 7.33
N ARG A 281 26.78 -16.66 8.43
CA ARG A 281 25.98 -16.36 9.62
C ARG A 281 25.84 -14.86 9.84
N ASP A 282 26.97 -14.16 9.98
CA ASP A 282 26.96 -12.72 10.24
C ASP A 282 26.80 -11.95 8.93
N TYR A 283 27.61 -12.31 7.93
CA TYR A 283 27.52 -11.83 6.56
C TYR A 283 27.95 -12.94 5.59
N HIS A 284 27.55 -12.81 4.33
CA HIS A 284 28.26 -13.39 3.20
C HIS A 284 29.40 -12.45 2.81
N PHE A 285 30.63 -12.85 3.13
CA PHE A 285 31.82 -12.03 2.87
C PHE A 285 32.28 -12.19 1.42
N VAL A 286 32.08 -11.13 0.63
CA VAL A 286 32.40 -11.09 -0.80
C VAL A 286 33.81 -10.55 -1.00
N SER A 287 34.72 -11.37 -1.52
CA SER A 287 36.12 -11.01 -1.68
C SER A 287 36.42 -10.01 -2.80
N SER A 288 35.59 -9.94 -3.84
CA SER A 288 35.75 -9.01 -4.97
C SER A 288 34.66 -7.94 -4.96
N VAL A 289 35.08 -6.68 -4.81
CA VAL A 289 34.20 -5.52 -4.93
C VAL A 289 33.59 -5.47 -6.33
N GLU A 290 34.37 -5.73 -7.37
CA GLU A 290 33.92 -5.72 -8.76
C GLU A 290 32.87 -6.80 -9.04
N LYS A 291 32.93 -7.94 -8.33
CA LYS A 291 31.87 -8.95 -8.37
C LYS A 291 30.60 -8.41 -7.73
N MET A 292 30.68 -7.88 -6.50
CA MET A 292 29.50 -7.36 -5.81
C MET A 292 28.86 -6.20 -6.56
N GLU A 293 29.65 -5.31 -7.18
CA GLU A 293 29.14 -4.24 -8.04
C GLU A 293 28.37 -4.78 -9.27
N ARG A 294 28.87 -5.84 -9.91
CA ARG A 294 28.15 -6.52 -11.00
C ARG A 294 26.87 -7.18 -10.51
N ASP A 295 26.90 -7.81 -9.34
CA ASP A 295 25.72 -8.44 -8.74
C ASP A 295 24.64 -7.39 -8.37
N ILE A 296 25.06 -6.19 -7.92
CA ILE A 296 24.17 -5.04 -7.71
C ILE A 296 23.56 -4.55 -9.03
N GLN A 297 24.37 -4.42 -10.08
CA GLN A 297 23.93 -3.97 -11.42
C GLN A 297 22.97 -4.96 -12.09
N THR A 298 23.15 -6.26 -11.82
CA THR A 298 22.29 -7.33 -12.34
C THR A 298 21.05 -7.59 -11.48
N HIS A 299 20.74 -6.67 -10.56
CA HIS A 299 19.53 -6.69 -9.74
C HIS A 299 19.42 -7.89 -8.77
N LEU A 300 20.54 -8.49 -8.36
CA LEU A 300 20.54 -9.58 -7.37
C LEU A 300 20.28 -9.11 -5.92
N PHE A 301 20.33 -7.80 -5.68
CA PHE A 301 20.08 -7.17 -4.40
C PHE A 301 18.77 -6.37 -4.39
N ILE A 302 17.98 -6.53 -3.32
CA ILE A 302 16.79 -5.71 -3.07
C ILE A 302 17.17 -4.33 -2.53
N GLU A 303 18.28 -4.25 -1.81
CA GLU A 303 18.89 -3.03 -1.32
C GLU A 303 20.41 -3.22 -1.24
N ALA A 304 21.15 -2.18 -1.60
CA ALA A 304 22.59 -2.14 -1.45
C ALA A 304 23.04 -0.71 -1.13
N GLY A 305 24.09 -0.60 -0.32
CA GLY A 305 24.67 0.65 0.13
C GLY A 305 26.16 0.52 0.35
N GLN A 306 26.81 1.66 0.61
CA GLN A 306 28.22 1.72 0.95
C GLN A 306 28.37 2.34 2.34
N TYR A 307 29.20 1.73 3.17
CA TYR A 307 29.56 2.22 4.50
C TYR A 307 31.02 1.93 4.80
N ASN A 308 31.76 2.96 5.26
CA ASN A 308 33.20 2.90 5.51
C ASN A 308 33.96 2.23 4.34
N ASP A 309 33.71 2.75 3.13
CA ASP A 309 34.24 2.26 1.84
C ASP A 309 33.92 0.81 1.46
N ASN A 310 33.16 0.08 2.26
CA ASN A 310 32.72 -1.29 1.96
C ASN A 310 31.28 -1.30 1.45
N LEU A 311 31.00 -2.20 0.51
CA LEU A 311 29.65 -2.43 0.03
C LEU A 311 28.91 -3.37 0.98
N TYR A 312 27.62 -3.11 1.15
CA TYR A 312 26.68 -3.94 1.90
C TYR A 312 25.43 -4.13 1.06
N GLY A 313 24.78 -5.29 1.16
CA GLY A 313 23.53 -5.49 0.46
C GLY A 313 22.73 -6.69 0.94
N THR A 314 21.41 -6.58 0.83
CA THR A 314 20.46 -7.66 1.11
C THR A 314 20.08 -8.31 -0.21
N SER A 315 20.49 -9.57 -0.40
CA SER A 315 20.28 -10.28 -1.66
C SER A 315 18.85 -10.84 -1.74
N VAL A 316 18.30 -10.93 -2.95
CA VAL A 316 16.99 -11.59 -3.19
C VAL A 316 17.03 -13.03 -2.67
N LYS A 317 18.13 -13.74 -2.92
CA LYS A 317 18.33 -15.13 -2.51
C LYS A 317 18.29 -15.29 -0.99
N SER A 318 18.97 -14.43 -0.25
CA SER A 318 18.98 -14.47 1.22
C SER A 318 17.56 -14.33 1.79
N VAL A 319 16.70 -13.52 1.17
CA VAL A 319 15.29 -13.37 1.57
C VAL A 319 14.49 -14.64 1.23
N GLN A 320 14.68 -15.20 0.03
CA GLN A 320 14.04 -16.44 -0.39
C GLN A 320 14.39 -17.62 0.53
N ASP A 321 15.63 -17.69 1.01
CA ASP A 321 16.07 -18.78 1.88
C ASP A 321 15.33 -18.77 3.22
N VAL A 322 15.07 -17.59 3.80
CA VAL A 322 14.26 -17.48 5.02
C VAL A 322 12.79 -17.81 4.76
N ALA A 323 12.24 -17.31 3.65
CA ALA A 323 10.86 -17.59 3.26
C ALA A 323 10.61 -19.09 3.00
N ALA A 324 11.59 -19.78 2.42
CA ALA A 324 11.54 -21.23 2.16
C ALA A 324 11.62 -22.07 3.43
N LEU A 325 12.12 -21.52 4.55
CA LEU A 325 12.06 -22.15 5.87
C LEU A 325 10.69 -22.00 6.56
N GLY A 326 9.70 -21.42 5.86
CA GLY A 326 8.37 -21.15 6.42
C GLY A 326 8.34 -19.94 7.36
N LYS A 327 9.40 -19.12 7.40
CA LYS A 327 9.50 -17.96 8.29
C LYS A 327 9.30 -16.65 7.54
N HIS A 328 8.67 -15.68 8.19
CA HIS A 328 8.65 -14.30 7.74
C HIS A 328 10.05 -13.71 7.86
N CYS A 329 10.64 -13.31 6.73
CA CYS A 329 11.90 -12.59 6.73
C CYS A 329 11.67 -11.14 7.17
N ILE A 330 12.12 -10.77 8.38
CA ILE A 330 12.12 -9.38 8.85
C ILE A 330 13.25 -8.63 8.12
N LEU A 331 12.88 -7.57 7.40
CA LEU A 331 13.79 -6.80 6.57
C LEU A 331 13.96 -5.38 7.11
N ASP A 332 15.17 -5.06 7.55
CA ASP A 332 15.57 -3.69 7.86
C ASP A 332 16.10 -2.99 6.61
N VAL A 333 15.18 -2.54 5.76
CA VAL A 333 15.49 -1.93 4.46
C VAL A 333 14.63 -0.68 4.24
N SER A 334 15.03 0.18 3.29
CA SER A 334 14.17 1.30 2.89
C SER A 334 12.95 0.84 2.08
N ALA A 335 11.94 1.70 1.98
CA ALA A 335 10.73 1.43 1.18
C ALA A 335 11.01 1.17 -0.32
N ASN A 336 12.20 1.52 -0.83
CA ASN A 336 12.60 1.19 -2.20
C ASN A 336 12.69 -0.33 -2.42
N ALA A 337 13.01 -1.10 -1.38
CA ALA A 337 13.10 -2.55 -1.46
C ALA A 337 11.76 -3.21 -1.79
N ILE A 338 10.62 -2.59 -1.43
CA ILE A 338 9.28 -3.12 -1.73
C ILE A 338 9.12 -3.35 -3.24
N LYS A 339 9.52 -2.38 -4.07
CA LYS A 339 9.44 -2.48 -5.53
C LYS A 339 10.32 -3.60 -6.08
N ARG A 340 11.54 -3.73 -5.54
CA ARG A 340 12.50 -4.77 -5.94
C ARG A 340 11.98 -6.16 -5.58
N LEU A 341 11.38 -6.30 -4.41
CA LEU A 341 10.75 -7.54 -3.95
C LEU A 341 9.57 -7.93 -4.85
N HIS A 342 8.69 -6.99 -5.21
CA HIS A 342 7.60 -7.26 -6.17
C HIS A 342 8.11 -7.74 -7.54
N VAL A 343 9.21 -7.15 -8.05
CA VAL A 343 9.85 -7.61 -9.30
C VAL A 343 10.41 -9.02 -9.16
N ALA A 344 10.91 -9.38 -7.98
CA ALA A 344 11.37 -10.73 -7.65
C ALA A 344 10.23 -11.70 -7.28
N ILE A 345 8.96 -11.29 -7.42
CA ILE A 345 7.77 -12.07 -7.05
C ILE A 345 7.81 -12.49 -5.57
N LEU A 346 8.41 -11.65 -4.73
CA LEU A 346 8.36 -11.75 -3.29
C LEU A 346 7.48 -10.60 -2.81
N TYR A 347 6.22 -10.88 -2.46
CA TYR A 347 5.28 -9.83 -2.09
C TYR A 347 5.38 -9.57 -0.57
N PRO A 348 6.07 -8.50 -0.12
CA PRO A 348 6.22 -8.26 1.31
C PRO A 348 4.90 -7.83 1.94
N ILE A 349 4.78 -8.03 3.24
CA ILE A 349 3.83 -7.33 4.10
C ILE A 349 4.52 -6.03 4.52
N ALA A 350 4.20 -4.93 3.83
CA ALA A 350 4.81 -3.63 4.07
C ALA A 350 3.92 -2.79 4.99
N ILE A 351 4.35 -2.56 6.22
CA ILE A 351 3.57 -1.90 7.27
C ILE A 351 4.20 -0.54 7.58
N PHE A 352 3.46 0.53 7.37
CA PHE A 352 3.90 1.87 7.72
C PHE A 352 3.27 2.32 9.04
N ILE A 353 4.10 2.72 10.00
CA ILE A 353 3.68 3.29 11.27
C ILE A 353 3.52 4.79 11.06
N ARG A 354 2.27 5.25 10.96
CA ARG A 354 1.94 6.67 10.80
C ARG A 354 1.85 7.32 12.19
N PRO A 355 2.73 8.27 12.54
CA PRO A 355 2.57 9.04 13.77
C PRO A 355 1.33 9.94 13.67
N LYS A 356 0.52 10.00 14.73
CA LYS A 356 -0.70 10.83 14.77
C LYS A 356 -0.36 12.32 14.76
N SER A 357 0.70 12.69 15.46
CA SER A 357 1.21 14.06 15.53
C SER A 357 2.65 14.07 16.05
N LEU A 358 3.24 15.26 16.14
CA LEU A 358 4.54 15.48 16.77
C LEU A 358 4.51 15.11 18.26
N GLU A 359 3.43 15.51 18.95
CA GLU A 359 3.21 15.27 20.37
C GLU A 359 3.10 13.78 20.67
N SER A 360 2.37 13.03 19.84
CA SER A 360 2.26 11.57 19.95
C SER A 360 3.61 10.87 19.91
N LEU A 361 4.57 11.36 19.11
CA LEU A 361 5.92 10.80 19.08
C LEU A 361 6.68 11.03 20.40
N LEU A 362 6.54 12.23 20.99
CA LEU A 362 7.16 12.58 22.27
C LEU A 362 6.55 11.78 23.43
N GLU A 363 5.23 11.53 23.38
CA GLU A 363 4.54 10.69 24.36
C GLU A 363 5.01 9.23 24.30
N MET A 364 5.19 8.68 23.09
CA MET A 364 5.67 7.31 22.90
C MET A 364 7.16 7.13 23.25
N ASN A 365 7.98 8.18 23.10
CA ASN A 365 9.39 8.15 23.44
C ASN A 365 9.83 9.38 24.22
N LYS A 366 9.68 9.31 25.55
CA LYS A 366 10.02 10.40 26.49
C LYS A 366 11.51 10.78 26.50
N ARG A 367 12.39 9.97 25.92
CA ARG A 367 13.84 10.28 25.82
C ARG A 367 14.19 11.08 24.57
N MET A 368 13.26 11.19 23.63
CA MET A 368 13.45 11.89 22.37
C MET A 368 13.30 13.41 22.58
N THR A 369 14.21 14.19 22.01
CA THR A 369 14.10 15.64 22.03
C THR A 369 13.05 16.13 21.03
N GLU A 370 12.51 17.32 21.23
CA GLU A 370 11.53 17.93 20.32
C GLU A 370 12.05 18.04 18.87
N GLU A 371 13.33 18.38 18.70
CA GLU A 371 13.97 18.46 17.39
C GLU A 371 14.12 17.09 16.71
N GLN A 372 14.43 16.04 17.48
CA GLN A 372 14.45 14.66 16.98
C GLN A 372 13.03 14.20 16.59
N ALA A 373 12.03 14.54 17.39
CA ALA A 373 10.64 14.24 17.12
C ALA A 373 10.18 14.90 15.82
N ARG A 374 10.51 16.18 15.62
CA ARG A 374 10.19 16.95 14.41
C ARG A 374 10.80 16.32 13.16
N LYS A 375 12.11 16.00 13.20
CA LYS A 375 12.79 15.30 12.11
C LYS A 375 12.16 13.93 11.81
N THR A 376 11.73 13.21 12.84
CA THR A 376 11.09 11.89 12.68
C THR A 376 9.71 12.02 12.05
N TYR A 377 8.92 12.99 12.49
CA TYR A 377 7.62 13.30 11.92
C TYR A 377 7.71 13.73 10.44
N GLU A 378 8.61 14.65 10.11
CA GLU A 378 8.85 15.09 8.72
C GLU A 378 9.31 13.94 7.81
N ARG A 379 10.19 13.06 8.33
CA ARG A 379 10.61 11.85 7.60
C ARG A 379 9.43 10.92 7.36
N ALA A 380 8.56 10.71 8.35
CA ALA A 380 7.38 9.87 8.21
C ALA A 380 6.41 10.43 7.15
N LEU A 381 6.13 11.73 7.16
CA LEU A 381 5.28 12.38 6.15
C LEU A 381 5.85 12.25 4.74
N LYS A 382 7.17 12.43 4.59
CA LYS A 382 7.85 12.26 3.30
C LYS A 382 7.77 10.81 2.82
N LEU A 383 8.02 9.85 3.71
CA LEU A 383 7.95 8.42 3.40
C LEU A 383 6.54 8.02 2.94
N GLU A 384 5.52 8.48 3.66
CA GLU A 384 4.12 8.24 3.30
C GLU A 384 3.77 8.87 1.95
N GLY A 385 4.19 10.12 1.71
CA GLY A 385 3.94 10.80 0.44
C GLY A 385 4.62 10.15 -0.76
N GLU A 386 5.82 9.59 -0.59
CA GLU A 386 6.60 8.96 -1.67
C GLU A 386 6.24 7.48 -1.90
N PHE A 387 5.83 6.76 -0.85
CA PHE A 387 5.66 5.31 -0.91
C PHE A 387 4.26 4.81 -0.50
N GLY A 388 3.32 5.71 -0.25
CA GLY A 388 1.97 5.36 0.22
C GLY A 388 1.16 4.47 -0.72
N GLU A 389 1.55 4.27 -1.98
CA GLU A 389 0.93 3.27 -2.87
C GLU A 389 1.47 1.84 -2.66
N PHE A 390 2.64 1.68 -2.02
CA PHE A 390 3.33 0.40 -1.85
C PHE A 390 3.12 -0.25 -0.49
N PHE A 391 2.44 0.42 0.45
CA PHE A 391 2.17 -0.17 1.75
C PHE A 391 1.02 -1.17 1.66
N THR A 392 1.14 -2.26 2.40
CA THR A 392 0.06 -3.21 2.62
C THR A 392 -0.92 -2.64 3.65
N ALA A 393 -0.40 -2.01 4.70
CA ALA A 393 -1.20 -1.41 5.76
C ALA A 393 -0.53 -0.16 6.33
N ILE A 394 -1.37 0.71 6.92
CA ILE A 394 -0.93 1.86 7.69
C ILE A 394 -1.47 1.73 9.10
N VAL A 395 -0.57 1.72 10.08
CA VAL A 395 -0.88 1.54 11.50
C VAL A 395 -0.62 2.84 12.26
N SER A 396 -1.54 3.21 13.12
CA SER A 396 -1.38 4.28 14.11
C SER A 396 -1.91 3.81 15.45
N GLY A 397 -1.32 4.29 16.54
CA GLY A 397 -1.72 4.00 17.91
C GLY A 397 -1.27 5.12 18.85
N ASP A 398 -1.75 5.08 20.09
CA ASP A 398 -1.37 6.01 21.16
C ASP A 398 -0.19 5.48 21.98
N THR A 399 0.01 4.15 21.99
CA THR A 399 1.11 3.50 22.70
C THR A 399 1.91 2.56 21.80
N PRO A 400 3.20 2.33 22.08
CA PRO A 400 4.00 1.34 21.36
C PRO A 400 3.39 -0.07 21.40
N GLU A 401 2.77 -0.43 22.51
CA GLU A 401 2.14 -1.73 22.73
C GLU A 401 0.90 -1.91 21.84
N GLU A 402 0.06 -0.88 21.72
CA GLU A 402 -1.07 -0.88 20.79
C GLU A 402 -0.61 -0.99 19.32
N ILE A 403 0.45 -0.28 18.95
CA ILE A 403 1.04 -0.36 17.60
C ILE A 403 1.55 -1.77 17.34
N TYR A 404 2.22 -2.39 18.32
CA TYR A 404 2.74 -3.75 18.21
C TYR A 404 1.64 -4.78 18.00
N GLU A 405 0.56 -4.72 18.78
CA GLU A 405 -0.61 -5.61 18.58
C GLU A 405 -1.20 -5.43 17.18
N LYS A 406 -1.43 -4.19 16.73
CA LYS A 406 -1.93 -3.91 15.37
C LYS A 406 -0.99 -4.43 14.27
N VAL A 407 0.32 -4.33 14.47
CA VAL A 407 1.32 -4.89 13.53
C VAL A 407 1.19 -6.41 13.48
N LYS A 408 1.04 -7.09 14.62
CA LYS A 408 0.83 -8.54 14.67
C LYS A 408 -0.47 -8.95 13.97
N ASP A 409 -1.56 -8.22 14.19
CA ASP A 409 -2.85 -8.45 13.52
C ASP A 409 -2.71 -8.34 12.01
N VAL A 410 -2.08 -7.26 11.52
CA VAL A 410 -1.83 -7.07 10.08
C VAL A 410 -0.97 -8.21 9.52
N ILE A 411 0.11 -8.60 10.20
CA ILE A 411 0.93 -9.72 9.73
C ILE A 411 0.08 -10.98 9.66
N GLN A 412 -0.67 -11.31 10.71
CA GLN A 412 -1.52 -12.49 10.75
C GLN A 412 -2.57 -12.52 9.63
N GLU A 413 -3.29 -11.43 9.42
CA GLU A 413 -4.28 -11.30 8.34
C GLU A 413 -3.65 -11.43 6.95
N GLN A 414 -2.42 -10.95 6.78
CA GLN A 414 -1.72 -10.93 5.49
C GLN A 414 -0.80 -12.15 5.26
N SER A 415 -0.77 -13.10 6.20
CA SER A 415 0.05 -14.32 6.13
C SER A 415 -0.61 -15.50 5.43
N GLY A 416 -1.84 -15.35 4.96
CA GLY A 416 -2.55 -16.42 4.25
C GLY A 416 -1.85 -16.87 2.97
N ASP A 417 -2.12 -18.12 2.59
CA ASP A 417 -1.57 -18.72 1.36
C ASP A 417 -2.11 -18.01 0.11
N THR A 418 -3.32 -17.47 0.19
CA THR A 418 -3.95 -16.70 -0.89
C THR A 418 -3.89 -15.21 -0.56
N ILE A 419 -3.34 -14.39 -1.46
CA ILE A 419 -3.14 -12.95 -1.26
C ILE A 419 -3.57 -12.10 -2.44
N TRP A 420 -3.77 -10.80 -2.16
CA TRP A 420 -4.06 -9.78 -3.16
C TRP A 420 -2.79 -9.07 -3.62
N VAL A 421 -2.46 -9.17 -4.91
CA VAL A 421 -1.32 -8.49 -5.54
C VAL A 421 -1.76 -7.49 -6.60
N PRO A 422 -0.94 -6.46 -6.92
CA PRO A 422 -1.26 -5.51 -7.97
C PRO A 422 -1.50 -6.18 -9.33
N SER A 423 -2.61 -5.83 -9.99
CA SER A 423 -2.97 -6.29 -11.33
C SER A 423 -2.50 -5.29 -12.40
N LYS A 424 -2.30 -5.78 -13.63
CA LYS A 424 -1.99 -4.93 -14.80
C LYS A 424 -3.22 -4.23 -15.38
N GLU A 425 -4.41 -4.53 -14.86
CA GLU A 425 -5.63 -3.86 -15.27
C GLU A 425 -5.58 -2.36 -14.99
N LYS A 426 -6.24 -1.57 -15.84
CA LYS A 426 -6.38 -0.13 -15.65
C LYS A 426 -7.82 0.19 -15.26
N LEU A 427 -7.96 1.05 -14.24
CA LEU A 427 -9.23 1.65 -13.83
C LEU A 427 -9.76 2.61 -14.88
#